data_AF-A0A062GQL3-F1
#
_entry.id   AF-A0A062GQL3-F1
#
_cell.length_a   1.000
_cell.length_b   1.000
_cell.length_c   1.000
_cell.angle_alpha   90.00
_cell.angle_beta   90.00
_cell.angle_gamma   90.00
#
_symmetry.space_group_name_H-M   'P 1'
#
loop_
_entity.id
_entity.type
_entity.pdbx_description
1 polymer ?
#
loop_
_entity_poly.entity_id
_entity_poly.type
_entity_poly.pdbx_seq_one_letter_code
_entity_poly.pdbx_strand_id
1 'polypeptide(L)'
;MQCELVDQAETKIELKGASLGSWYIPNADAAGYYQFSLPQKEFTRLTAATEKLSNTEQLAYAYAISAAFNHGDINLLAVVDAAKKFANSNSRQISTALFSQLSTIYRHVLKTEAEREHFRKVLANLYLPKLNQLGYVSKTGEPAEDSLWRSELVRFLALDIQVSEVRTQLLKQSDALFAQKQLNFAQVTPELLPTILAVRVQEKGQLAFDRLSGELQRVTQPTQRLAILTALGSANQEATRQQARQLILNPRVKVGEVHTVINSINNYGDEQGGLWSWFKVNHDAVFDRLGKSSAGRFPAMFSGAACSQQKAAQLNDFFAPRTKELVGVERGLKQTKERIQLCESLVAKQDGSIVQQLKL
;
A
#
# COMPACT_ATOMS: atom_id res chain seq x y z
N MET A 1 7.10 32.90 10.44
CA MET A 1 5.75 32.56 9.95
C MET A 1 5.04 33.85 9.54
N GLN A 2 4.38 33.87 8.39
CA GLN A 2 3.56 34.98 7.90
C GLN A 2 2.17 34.42 7.59
N CYS A 3 1.12 35.09 8.08
CA CYS A 3 -0.27 34.68 7.88
C CYS A 3 -1.02 35.79 7.15
N GLU A 4 -1.67 35.45 6.04
CA GLU A 4 -2.51 36.36 5.27
C GLU A 4 -3.80 35.63 4.86
N LEU A 5 -4.92 36.37 4.83
CA LEU A 5 -6.20 35.83 4.37
C LEU A 5 -6.19 35.76 2.84
N VAL A 6 -6.46 34.57 2.30
CA VAL A 6 -6.69 34.34 0.87
C VAL A 6 -8.18 34.11 0.68
N ASP A 7 -8.91 35.17 0.30
CA ASP A 7 -10.37 35.15 0.11
C ASP A 7 -10.79 35.20 -1.37
N GLN A 8 -9.82 35.24 -2.29
CA GLN A 8 -9.99 35.17 -3.74
C GLN A 8 -9.36 33.91 -4.32
N ALA A 9 -9.76 33.56 -5.55
CA ALA A 9 -9.18 32.43 -6.29
C ALA A 9 -7.66 32.61 -6.54
N GLU A 10 -7.20 33.85 -6.67
CA GLU A 10 -5.78 34.19 -6.81
C GLU A 10 -5.42 35.32 -5.83
N THR A 11 -4.29 35.18 -5.15
CA THR A 11 -3.76 36.20 -4.24
C THR A 11 -2.24 36.19 -4.32
N LYS A 12 -1.62 37.38 -4.27
CA LYS A 12 -0.16 37.52 -4.24
C LYS A 12 0.26 37.83 -2.80
N ILE A 13 1.07 36.96 -2.23
CA ILE A 13 1.63 37.12 -0.88
C ILE A 13 3.11 37.48 -1.03
N GLU A 14 3.53 38.61 -0.46
CA GLU A 14 4.94 39.01 -0.42
C GLU A 14 5.65 38.32 0.74
N LEU A 15 6.64 37.47 0.46
CA LEU A 15 7.44 36.80 1.50
C LEU A 15 8.57 37.73 1.99
N LYS A 16 8.31 38.47 3.07
CA LYS A 16 9.25 39.46 3.60
C LYS A 16 10.60 38.83 3.96
N GLY A 17 11.68 39.38 3.41
CA GLY A 17 13.05 38.89 3.65
C GLY A 17 13.44 37.65 2.84
N ALA A 18 12.56 37.13 1.97
CA ALA A 18 12.91 36.07 1.05
C ALA A 18 13.69 36.61 -0.17
N SER A 19 14.55 35.76 -0.73
CA SER A 19 15.17 35.95 -2.03
C SER A 19 14.63 34.92 -3.02
N LEU A 20 14.93 35.07 -4.32
CA LEU A 20 14.54 34.08 -5.34
C LEU A 20 15.08 32.66 -5.06
N GLY A 21 16.16 32.54 -4.27
CA GLY A 21 16.74 31.26 -3.86
C GLY A 21 16.17 30.69 -2.55
N SER A 22 15.25 31.39 -1.88
CA SER A 22 14.67 30.92 -0.62
C SER A 22 13.75 29.71 -0.86
N TRP A 23 13.65 28.84 0.14
CA TRP A 23 12.58 27.85 0.26
C TRP A 23 11.46 28.42 1.15
N TYR A 24 10.25 27.92 0.95
CA TYR A 24 9.10 28.22 1.80
C TYR A 24 8.21 26.98 1.84
N ILE A 25 7.45 26.85 2.94
CA ILE A 25 6.39 25.85 3.06
C ILE A 25 5.05 26.61 3.13
N PRO A 26 4.14 26.40 2.17
CA PRO A 26 2.75 26.77 2.37
C PRO A 26 2.19 25.98 3.54
N ASN A 27 1.24 26.54 4.27
CA ASN A 27 0.63 25.87 5.43
C ASN A 27 1.63 25.65 6.58
N ALA A 28 2.23 26.74 7.08
CA ALA A 28 3.12 26.70 8.24
C ALA A 28 2.45 25.95 9.41
N ASP A 29 3.24 25.13 10.11
CA ASP A 29 2.76 24.22 11.18
C ASP A 29 1.67 23.22 10.76
N ALA A 30 1.39 23.09 9.46
CA ALA A 30 0.24 22.37 8.91
C ALA A 30 -1.11 22.79 9.52
N ALA A 31 -1.25 24.07 9.90
CA ALA A 31 -2.40 24.55 10.67
C ALA A 31 -3.73 24.61 9.88
N GLY A 32 -3.66 24.68 8.55
CA GLY A 32 -4.81 24.79 7.65
C GLY A 32 -5.23 23.47 7.03
N TYR A 33 -6.54 23.32 6.77
CA TYR A 33 -7.12 22.18 6.06
C TYR A 33 -7.06 22.36 4.54
N TYR A 34 -5.84 22.43 3.99
CA TYR A 34 -5.61 22.51 2.55
C TYR A 34 -4.31 21.80 2.15
N GLN A 35 -4.26 21.40 0.87
CA GLN A 35 -3.04 20.89 0.24
C GLN A 35 -2.43 21.99 -0.62
N PHE A 36 -1.12 21.89 -0.87
CA PHE A 36 -0.41 22.81 -1.74
C PHE A 36 0.38 22.05 -2.79
N SER A 37 0.56 22.68 -3.95
CA SER A 37 1.54 22.31 -4.94
C SER A 37 2.56 23.43 -5.09
N LEU A 38 3.77 23.08 -5.52
CA LEU A 38 4.85 24.02 -5.77
C LEU A 38 5.37 23.79 -7.18
N PRO A 39 5.78 24.84 -7.91
CA PRO A 39 6.52 24.64 -9.14
C PRO A 39 7.83 23.88 -8.87
N GLN A 40 8.35 23.19 -9.88
CA GLN A 40 9.45 22.22 -9.74
C GLN A 40 10.67 22.78 -8.99
N LYS A 41 11.05 24.05 -9.25
CA LYS A 41 12.23 24.66 -8.61
C LYS A 41 12.03 24.86 -7.11
N GLU A 42 10.86 25.36 -6.72
CA GLU A 42 10.44 25.59 -5.33
C GLU A 42 10.30 24.25 -4.60
N PHE A 43 9.71 23.25 -5.24
CA PHE A 43 9.63 21.88 -4.73
C PHE A 43 11.02 21.31 -4.44
N THR A 44 11.97 21.39 -5.39
CA THR A 44 13.35 20.93 -5.17
C THR A 44 14.01 21.66 -4.00
N ARG A 45 13.80 22.98 -3.86
CA ARG A 45 14.33 23.75 -2.73
C ARG A 45 13.73 23.33 -1.40
N LEU A 46 12.41 23.08 -1.35
CA LEU A 46 11.75 22.60 -0.14
C LEU A 46 12.20 21.19 0.24
N THR A 47 12.34 20.27 -0.73
CA THR A 47 12.92 18.93 -0.51
C THR A 47 14.33 18.99 0.07
N ALA A 48 15.17 19.92 -0.41
CA ALA A 48 16.51 20.12 0.14
C ALA A 48 16.48 20.66 1.59
N ALA A 49 15.43 21.39 1.96
CA ALA A 49 15.24 21.99 3.28
C ALA A 49 14.43 21.14 4.26
N THR A 50 13.96 19.94 3.86
CA THR A 50 13.08 19.08 4.66
C THR A 50 13.52 18.88 6.11
N GLU A 51 14.82 18.71 6.35
CA GLU A 51 15.39 18.50 7.70
C GLU A 51 15.24 19.73 8.62
N LYS A 52 14.96 20.92 8.05
CA LYS A 52 14.70 22.16 8.80
C LYS A 52 13.23 22.34 9.17
N LEU A 53 12.34 21.52 8.61
CA LEU A 53 10.91 21.56 8.88
C LEU A 53 10.59 20.82 10.18
N SER A 54 9.56 21.28 10.90
CA SER A 54 9.01 20.53 12.02
C SER A 54 8.46 19.18 11.56
N ASN A 55 8.27 18.22 12.47
CA ASN A 55 7.70 16.91 12.11
C ASN A 55 6.32 17.04 11.44
N THR A 56 5.50 17.97 11.92
CA THR A 56 4.17 18.24 11.37
C THR A 56 4.25 18.79 9.95
N GLU A 57 5.18 19.70 9.69
CA GLU A 57 5.44 20.24 8.36
C GLU A 57 6.03 19.22 7.40
N GLN A 58 6.90 18.31 7.87
CA GLN A 58 7.40 17.20 7.04
C GLN A 58 6.27 16.28 6.60
N LEU A 59 5.29 16.00 7.48
CA LEU A 59 4.10 15.23 7.11
C LEU A 59 3.20 15.98 6.13
N ALA A 60 2.94 17.27 6.35
CA ALA A 60 2.20 18.11 5.39
C ALA A 60 2.89 18.12 4.02
N TYR A 61 4.22 18.19 4.01
CA TYR A 61 4.98 18.12 2.78
C TYR A 61 4.92 16.74 2.13
N ALA A 62 4.95 15.64 2.89
CA ALA A 62 4.72 14.30 2.36
C ALA A 62 3.34 14.15 1.70
N TYR A 63 2.30 14.77 2.27
CA TYR A 63 0.98 14.83 1.64
C TYR A 63 0.99 15.65 0.34
N ALA A 64 1.68 16.79 0.31
CA ALA A 64 1.87 17.59 -0.92
C ALA A 64 2.62 16.80 -2.01
N ILE A 65 3.66 16.04 -1.64
CA ILE A 65 4.39 15.14 -2.54
C ILE A 65 3.46 14.06 -3.09
N SER A 66 2.65 13.43 -2.22
CA SER A 66 1.66 12.44 -2.65
C SER A 66 0.67 13.03 -3.66
N ALA A 67 0.16 14.24 -3.40
CA ALA A 67 -0.79 14.91 -4.28
C ALA A 67 -0.16 15.28 -5.64
N ALA A 68 1.02 15.90 -5.62
CA ALA A 68 1.77 16.25 -6.82
C ALA A 68 2.13 15.02 -7.65
N PHE A 69 2.52 13.92 -6.99
CA PHE A 69 2.79 12.65 -7.68
C PHE A 69 1.51 12.12 -8.32
N ASN A 70 0.41 12.00 -7.57
CA ASN A 70 -0.86 11.47 -8.09
C ASN A 70 -1.44 12.30 -9.25
N HIS A 71 -1.24 13.63 -9.23
CA HIS A 71 -1.60 14.51 -10.33
C HIS A 71 -0.63 14.41 -11.51
N GLY A 72 0.58 13.89 -11.29
CA GLY A 72 1.65 13.77 -12.28
C GLY A 72 2.41 15.07 -12.54
N ASP A 73 2.43 15.98 -11.57
CA ASP A 73 3.24 17.20 -11.60
C ASP A 73 4.71 16.92 -11.29
N ILE A 74 4.97 15.85 -10.54
CA ILE A 74 6.30 15.34 -10.27
C ILE A 74 6.44 13.89 -10.76
N ASN A 75 7.65 13.53 -11.14
CA ASN A 75 7.98 12.18 -11.59
C ASN A 75 8.45 11.28 -10.43
N LEU A 76 8.65 9.99 -10.72
CA LEU A 76 9.14 9.02 -9.74
C LEU A 76 10.48 9.41 -9.09
N LEU A 77 11.40 10.11 -9.78
CA LEU A 77 12.70 10.50 -9.19
C LEU A 77 12.49 11.48 -8.04
N ALA A 78 11.61 12.46 -8.23
CA ALA A 78 11.29 13.43 -7.19
C ALA A 78 10.71 12.77 -5.94
N VAL A 79 9.87 11.74 -6.11
CA VAL A 79 9.37 10.92 -4.99
C VAL A 79 10.50 10.17 -4.29
N VAL A 80 11.40 9.55 -5.06
CA VAL A 80 12.57 8.84 -4.48
C VAL A 80 13.51 9.80 -3.76
N ASP A 81 13.77 10.99 -4.29
CA ASP A 81 14.64 11.97 -3.64
C ASP A 81 14.03 12.51 -2.34
N ALA A 82 12.71 12.71 -2.30
CA ALA A 82 12.01 13.00 -1.04
C ALA A 82 12.08 11.82 -0.07
N ALA A 83 11.90 10.58 -0.55
CA ALA A 83 12.03 9.38 0.27
C ALA A 83 13.43 9.22 0.87
N LYS A 84 14.50 9.56 0.15
CA LYS A 84 15.88 9.60 0.68
C LYS A 84 16.01 10.54 1.89
N LYS A 85 15.32 11.69 1.86
CA LYS A 85 15.29 12.63 2.98
C LYS A 85 14.48 12.10 4.16
N PHE A 86 13.29 11.60 3.89
CA PHE A 86 12.41 11.09 4.93
C PHE A 86 12.93 9.81 5.62
N ALA A 87 13.59 8.92 4.88
CA ALA A 87 14.13 7.66 5.42
C ALA A 87 15.14 7.88 6.56
N ASN A 88 15.84 9.02 6.58
CA ASN A 88 16.78 9.39 7.64
C ASN A 88 16.11 9.98 8.90
N SER A 89 14.79 10.21 8.86
CA SER A 89 14.06 10.76 10.00
C SER A 89 14.02 9.76 11.17
N ASN A 90 14.09 10.27 12.39
CA ASN A 90 13.86 9.48 13.60
C ASN A 90 12.37 9.25 13.90
N SER A 91 11.48 9.79 13.07
CA SER A 91 10.03 9.59 13.16
C SER A 91 9.58 8.51 12.19
N ARG A 92 8.93 7.46 12.71
CA ARG A 92 8.32 6.40 11.89
C ARG A 92 7.40 7.00 10.83
N GLN A 93 6.47 7.85 11.26
CA GLN A 93 5.43 8.44 10.43
C GLN A 93 6.01 9.21 9.24
N ILE A 94 7.15 9.89 9.43
CA ILE A 94 7.85 10.60 8.35
C ILE A 94 8.58 9.60 7.47
N SER A 95 9.36 8.70 8.06
CA SER A 95 10.16 7.72 7.32
C SER A 95 9.33 6.80 6.42
N THR A 96 8.08 6.52 6.79
CA THR A 96 7.18 5.64 6.04
C THR A 96 6.13 6.40 5.24
N ALA A 97 6.12 7.74 5.29
CA ALA A 97 5.07 8.58 4.72
C ALA A 97 4.81 8.36 3.22
N LEU A 98 5.85 7.99 2.46
CA LEU A 98 5.78 7.79 1.01
C LEU A 98 5.65 6.34 0.58
N PHE A 99 5.46 5.38 1.51
CA PHE A 99 5.35 3.96 1.17
C PHE A 99 4.23 3.69 0.17
N SER A 100 3.10 4.39 0.26
CA SER A 100 2.02 4.24 -0.71
C SER A 100 2.46 4.60 -2.13
N GLN A 101 3.15 5.73 -2.31
CA GLN A 101 3.64 6.17 -3.61
C GLN A 101 4.71 5.23 -4.14
N LEU A 102 5.65 4.79 -3.28
CA LEU A 102 6.70 3.85 -3.66
C LEU A 102 6.11 2.49 -4.10
N SER A 103 5.09 1.99 -3.39
CA SER A 103 4.36 0.77 -3.78
C SER A 103 3.58 0.95 -5.09
N THR A 104 2.97 2.12 -5.31
CA THR A 104 2.31 2.46 -6.60
C THR A 104 3.31 2.52 -7.74
N ILE A 105 4.47 3.13 -7.55
CA ILE A 105 5.56 3.15 -8.54
C ILE A 105 5.94 1.71 -8.87
N TYR A 106 6.28 0.93 -7.84
CA TYR A 106 6.70 -0.45 -8.00
C TYR A 106 5.64 -1.31 -8.72
N ARG A 107 4.35 -1.11 -8.46
CA ARG A 107 3.27 -1.95 -9.02
C ARG A 107 2.81 -1.51 -10.41
N HIS A 108 2.68 -0.22 -10.66
CA HIS A 108 1.96 0.30 -11.83
C HIS A 108 2.83 1.12 -12.80
N VAL A 109 3.85 1.81 -12.28
CA VAL A 109 4.72 2.67 -13.09
C VAL A 109 5.84 1.84 -13.73
N LEU A 110 6.56 1.04 -12.95
CA LEU A 110 7.63 0.18 -13.45
C LEU A 110 7.05 -0.92 -14.36
N LYS A 111 7.68 -1.11 -15.53
CA LYS A 111 7.21 -1.98 -16.61
C LYS A 111 7.98 -3.29 -16.66
N THR A 112 9.28 -3.26 -16.38
CA THR A 112 10.15 -4.43 -16.49
C THR A 112 10.60 -4.94 -15.11
N GLU A 113 11.01 -6.22 -15.03
CA GLU A 113 11.60 -6.74 -13.79
C GLU A 113 12.97 -6.11 -13.50
N ALA A 114 13.74 -5.72 -14.53
CA ALA A 114 15.01 -5.03 -14.35
C ALA A 114 14.82 -3.67 -13.65
N GLU A 115 13.79 -2.91 -14.02
CA GLU A 115 13.40 -1.67 -13.35
C GLU A 115 12.99 -1.92 -11.90
N ARG A 116 12.16 -2.95 -11.65
CA ARG A 116 11.73 -3.33 -10.29
C ARG A 116 12.91 -3.75 -9.42
N GLU A 117 13.85 -4.51 -9.95
CA GLU A 117 15.07 -4.91 -9.25
C GLU A 117 15.97 -3.72 -8.90
N HIS A 118 16.17 -2.78 -9.83
CA HIS A 118 16.94 -1.58 -9.55
C HIS A 118 16.27 -0.70 -8.49
N PHE A 119 14.97 -0.47 -8.62
CA PHE A 119 14.18 0.28 -7.64
C PHE A 119 14.20 -0.38 -6.26
N ARG A 120 14.05 -1.71 -6.22
CA ARG A 120 14.14 -2.53 -4.99
C ARG A 120 15.49 -2.35 -4.30
N LYS A 121 16.61 -2.35 -5.03
CA LYS A 121 17.94 -2.09 -4.46
C LYS A 121 18.06 -0.69 -3.86
N VAL A 122 17.60 0.34 -4.57
CA VAL A 122 17.59 1.72 -4.06
C VAL A 122 16.83 1.79 -2.74
N LEU A 123 15.61 1.25 -2.68
CA LEU A 123 14.80 1.32 -1.46
C LEU A 123 15.33 0.42 -0.34
N ALA A 124 15.90 -0.73 -0.67
CA ALA A 124 16.57 -1.59 0.31
C ALA A 124 17.71 -0.82 1.01
N ASN A 125 18.53 -0.08 0.25
CA ASN A 125 19.62 0.73 0.82
C ASN A 125 19.11 1.82 1.78
N LEU A 126 17.91 2.37 1.54
CA LEU A 126 17.32 3.40 2.40
C LEU A 126 16.75 2.82 3.70
N TYR A 127 16.07 1.68 3.63
CA TYR A 127 15.21 1.22 4.73
C TYR A 127 15.74 0.00 5.48
N LEU A 128 16.64 -0.81 4.89
CA LEU A 128 17.27 -1.93 5.60
C LEU A 128 18.07 -1.52 6.83
N PRO A 129 18.86 -0.41 6.83
CA PRO A 129 19.62 -0.02 8.02
C PRO A 129 18.73 0.14 9.26
N LYS A 130 17.57 0.79 9.11
CA LYS A 130 16.61 0.96 10.20
C LYS A 130 15.97 -0.36 10.61
N LEU A 131 15.58 -1.20 9.66
CA LEU A 131 15.03 -2.53 9.98
C LEU A 131 16.05 -3.40 10.72
N ASN A 132 17.33 -3.36 10.31
CA ASN A 132 18.40 -4.12 10.94
C ASN A 132 18.68 -3.65 12.37
N GLN A 133 18.53 -2.35 12.66
CA GLN A 133 18.59 -1.81 14.02
C GLN A 133 17.43 -2.32 14.89
N LEU A 134 16.21 -2.31 14.35
CA LEU A 134 14.99 -2.75 15.05
C LEU A 134 14.97 -4.28 15.26
N GLY A 135 15.53 -5.03 14.31
CA GLY A 135 15.54 -6.50 14.28
C GLY A 135 14.19 -7.09 13.83
N TYR A 136 14.15 -8.41 13.69
CA TYR A 136 12.97 -9.18 13.25
C TYR A 136 12.21 -9.86 14.40
N VAL A 137 12.55 -9.52 15.64
CA VAL A 137 11.96 -10.08 16.87
C VAL A 137 11.73 -8.93 17.85
N SER A 138 10.58 -8.90 18.51
CA SER A 138 10.31 -7.91 19.56
C SER A 138 11.28 -8.07 20.72
N LYS A 139 11.72 -6.95 21.28
CA LYS A 139 12.60 -6.92 22.46
C LYS A 139 11.79 -6.60 23.71
N THR A 140 12.14 -7.21 24.83
CA THR A 140 11.47 -6.92 26.12
C THR A 140 11.64 -5.45 26.48
N GLY A 141 10.52 -4.76 26.73
CA GLY A 141 10.52 -3.35 27.10
C GLY A 141 10.79 -2.37 25.95
N GLU A 142 10.76 -2.83 24.69
CA GLU A 142 10.92 -1.91 23.55
C GLU A 142 9.75 -0.91 23.45
N PRO A 143 10.00 0.31 22.94
CA PRO A 143 8.93 1.27 22.67
C PRO A 143 7.91 0.69 21.67
N ALA A 144 6.62 0.97 21.88
CA ALA A 144 5.57 0.53 20.96
C ALA A 144 5.79 1.05 19.52
N GLU A 145 6.41 2.24 19.38
CA GLU A 145 6.77 2.78 18.06
C GLU A 145 7.81 1.94 17.33
N ASP A 146 8.74 1.28 18.04
CA ASP A 146 9.72 0.39 17.41
C ASP A 146 9.03 -0.85 16.82
N SER A 147 8.04 -1.42 17.52
CA SER A 147 7.25 -2.55 17.01
C SER A 147 6.41 -2.15 15.79
N LEU A 148 5.77 -0.97 15.82
CA LEU A 148 5.02 -0.45 14.67
C LEU A 148 5.93 -0.21 13.46
N TRP A 149 7.10 0.40 13.69
CA TRP A 149 8.05 0.72 12.62
C TRP A 149 8.61 -0.56 12.01
N ARG A 150 8.93 -1.55 12.84
CA ARG A 150 9.35 -2.87 12.38
C ARG A 150 8.29 -3.51 11.49
N SER A 151 7.03 -3.52 11.93
CA SER A 151 5.94 -4.13 11.15
C SER A 151 5.75 -3.44 9.79
N GLU A 152 5.78 -2.11 9.73
CA GLU A 152 5.67 -1.36 8.48
C GLU A 152 6.84 -1.61 7.52
N LEU A 153 8.07 -1.57 8.03
CA LEU A 153 9.28 -1.85 7.24
C LEU A 153 9.29 -3.28 6.73
N VAL A 154 8.99 -4.25 7.59
CA VAL A 154 8.96 -5.67 7.22
C VAL A 154 7.89 -5.93 6.16
N ARG A 155 6.68 -5.37 6.31
CA ARG A 155 5.61 -5.50 5.30
C ARG A 155 6.04 -4.90 3.96
N PHE A 156 6.52 -3.66 3.98
CA PHE A 156 6.93 -2.94 2.77
C PHE A 156 8.07 -3.67 2.05
N LEU A 157 9.14 -3.98 2.77
CA LEU A 157 10.32 -4.62 2.18
C LEU A 157 10.06 -6.06 1.75
N ALA A 158 9.31 -6.85 2.53
CA ALA A 158 9.10 -8.27 2.20
C ALA A 158 8.01 -8.52 1.16
N LEU A 159 6.91 -7.76 1.18
CA LEU A 159 5.72 -8.01 0.36
C LEU A 159 5.53 -6.98 -0.74
N ASP A 160 5.66 -5.69 -0.43
CA ASP A 160 5.34 -4.64 -1.40
C ASP A 160 6.44 -4.53 -2.48
N ILE A 161 7.72 -4.61 -2.08
CA ILE A 161 8.87 -4.57 -3.01
C ILE A 161 9.75 -5.83 -3.03
N GLN A 162 9.46 -6.84 -2.21
CA GLN A 162 10.06 -8.19 -2.26
C GLN A 162 11.60 -8.27 -2.12
N VAL A 163 12.19 -7.54 -1.17
CA VAL A 163 13.61 -7.65 -0.81
C VAL A 163 13.94 -9.07 -0.29
N SER A 164 14.83 -9.76 -0.99
CA SER A 164 15.18 -11.17 -0.74
C SER A 164 15.77 -11.43 0.65
N GLU A 165 16.61 -10.52 1.16
CA GLU A 165 17.20 -10.61 2.50
C GLU A 165 16.11 -10.67 3.59
N VAL A 166 15.15 -9.75 3.53
CA VAL A 166 14.03 -9.66 4.49
C VAL A 166 13.17 -10.93 4.39
N ARG A 167 12.82 -11.36 3.17
CA ARG A 167 12.03 -12.57 2.94
C ARG A 167 12.72 -13.82 3.50
N THR A 168 14.04 -13.92 3.37
CA THR A 168 14.84 -15.03 3.91
C THR A 168 14.75 -15.09 5.44
N GLN A 169 14.84 -13.95 6.14
CA GLN A 169 14.67 -13.90 7.59
C GLN A 169 13.28 -14.35 8.03
N LEU A 170 12.23 -13.89 7.33
CA LEU A 170 10.85 -14.30 7.62
C LEU A 170 10.61 -15.78 7.32
N LEU A 171 11.18 -16.31 6.24
CA LEU A 171 11.12 -17.73 5.90
C LEU A 171 11.72 -18.59 7.00
N LYS A 172 12.88 -18.21 7.54
CA LYS A 172 13.52 -18.93 8.66
C LYS A 172 12.60 -19.01 9.88
N GLN A 173 11.93 -17.91 10.23
CA GLN A 173 10.94 -17.92 11.33
C GLN A 173 9.74 -18.80 11.00
N SER A 174 9.25 -18.74 9.76
CA SER A 174 8.14 -19.57 9.30
C SER A 174 8.49 -21.06 9.31
N ASP A 175 9.72 -21.44 8.98
CA ASP A 175 10.15 -22.84 8.97
C ASP A 175 10.13 -23.44 10.39
N ALA A 176 10.59 -22.68 11.39
CA ALA A 176 10.50 -23.09 12.79
C ALA A 176 9.05 -23.26 13.27
N LEU A 177 8.15 -22.37 12.85
CA LEU A 177 6.71 -22.46 13.14
C LEU A 177 6.09 -23.69 12.46
N PHE A 178 6.42 -23.96 11.19
CA PHE A 178 5.82 -25.04 10.40
C PHE A 178 6.43 -26.43 10.64
N ALA A 179 7.59 -26.52 11.29
CA ALA A 179 8.17 -27.79 11.74
C ALA A 179 7.32 -28.46 12.85
N GLN A 180 6.43 -27.71 13.50
CA GLN A 180 5.60 -28.22 14.58
C GLN A 180 4.34 -28.91 14.05
N LYS A 181 3.98 -30.02 14.68
CA LYS A 181 2.72 -30.74 14.41
C LYS A 181 1.49 -29.86 14.62
N GLN A 182 1.56 -28.89 15.53
CA GLN A 182 0.54 -27.87 15.71
C GLN A 182 1.19 -26.49 15.59
N LEU A 183 0.64 -25.62 14.74
CA LEU A 183 1.16 -24.26 14.63
C LEU A 183 0.92 -23.51 15.95
N ASN A 184 2.01 -23.11 16.61
CA ASN A 184 2.00 -22.27 17.79
C ASN A 184 2.44 -20.85 17.43
N PHE A 185 1.48 -20.01 17.05
CA PHE A 185 1.75 -18.64 16.61
C PHE A 185 2.32 -17.74 17.73
N ALA A 186 2.26 -18.15 19.00
CA ALA A 186 2.86 -17.39 20.11
C ALA A 186 4.39 -17.38 20.07
N GLN A 187 5.02 -18.25 19.26
CA GLN A 187 6.47 -18.31 19.10
C GLN A 187 7.03 -17.31 18.10
N VAL A 188 6.16 -16.63 17.33
CA VAL A 188 6.58 -15.57 16.42
C VAL A 188 6.07 -14.24 16.93
N THR A 189 6.82 -13.21 16.58
CA THR A 189 6.49 -11.81 16.82
C THR A 189 5.08 -11.48 16.29
N PRO A 190 4.11 -11.11 17.15
CA PRO A 190 2.71 -10.96 16.74
C PRO A 190 2.50 -9.95 15.60
N GLU A 191 3.20 -8.83 15.61
CA GLU A 191 3.09 -7.78 14.58
C GLU A 191 3.69 -8.19 13.22
N LEU A 192 4.52 -9.25 13.19
CA LEU A 192 5.11 -9.78 11.96
C LEU A 192 4.39 -11.02 11.46
N LEU A 193 3.54 -11.65 12.28
CA LEU A 193 2.85 -12.90 11.93
C LEU A 193 2.15 -12.85 10.56
N PRO A 194 1.35 -11.82 10.21
CA PRO A 194 0.73 -11.75 8.88
C PRO A 194 1.74 -11.80 7.74
N THR A 195 2.84 -11.05 7.86
CA THR A 195 3.89 -10.96 6.82
C THR A 195 4.70 -12.25 6.73
N ILE A 196 5.05 -12.87 7.87
CA ILE A 196 5.75 -14.16 7.92
C ILE A 196 4.94 -15.23 7.18
N LEU A 197 3.65 -15.33 7.50
CA LEU A 197 2.77 -16.30 6.86
C LEU A 197 2.57 -16.00 5.37
N ALA A 198 2.43 -14.72 5.00
CA ALA A 198 2.28 -14.30 3.60
C ALA A 198 3.49 -14.67 2.74
N VAL A 199 4.71 -14.39 3.22
CA VAL A 199 5.95 -14.79 2.55
C VAL A 199 6.01 -16.32 2.43
N ARG A 200 5.69 -17.06 3.49
CA ARG A 200 5.65 -18.53 3.44
C ARG A 200 4.69 -19.03 2.36
N VAL A 201 3.49 -18.48 2.25
CA VAL A 201 2.53 -18.88 1.20
C VAL A 201 3.07 -18.58 -0.20
N GLN A 202 3.67 -17.40 -0.41
CA GLN A 202 4.23 -17.01 -1.70
C GLN A 202 5.42 -17.88 -2.14
N GLU A 203 6.23 -18.33 -1.19
CA GLU A 203 7.47 -19.08 -1.45
C GLU A 203 7.24 -20.59 -1.52
N LYS A 204 6.23 -21.10 -0.82
CA LYS A 204 6.03 -22.54 -0.59
C LYS A 204 4.71 -23.05 -1.15
N GLY A 205 3.90 -22.16 -1.69
CA GLY A 205 2.74 -22.48 -2.51
C GLY A 205 1.72 -23.35 -1.80
N GLN A 206 1.26 -24.38 -2.52
CA GLN A 206 0.16 -25.26 -2.13
C GLN A 206 0.32 -25.84 -0.72
N LEU A 207 1.50 -26.32 -0.36
CA LEU A 207 1.73 -26.95 0.95
C LEU A 207 1.50 -25.99 2.11
N ALA A 208 1.96 -24.74 1.99
CA ALA A 208 1.72 -23.72 3.00
C ALA A 208 0.25 -23.28 3.01
N PHE A 209 -0.35 -23.14 1.83
CA PHE A 209 -1.75 -22.74 1.67
C PHE A 209 -2.71 -23.73 2.34
N ASP A 210 -2.57 -25.02 2.05
CA ASP A 210 -3.44 -26.07 2.60
C ASP A 210 -3.30 -26.15 4.11
N ARG A 211 -2.06 -26.07 4.61
CA ARG A 211 -1.79 -26.12 6.04
C ARG A 211 -2.44 -24.97 6.78
N LEU A 212 -2.31 -23.75 6.30
CA LEU A 212 -2.94 -22.57 6.92
C LEU A 212 -4.46 -22.57 6.76
N SER A 213 -4.98 -23.04 5.63
CA SER A 213 -6.43 -23.19 5.42
C SER A 213 -7.06 -24.16 6.41
N GLY A 214 -6.36 -25.24 6.78
CA GLY A 214 -6.80 -26.19 7.81
C GLY A 214 -6.85 -25.57 9.21
N GLU A 215 -5.96 -24.62 9.52
CA GLU A 215 -5.92 -23.96 10.83
C GLU A 215 -7.12 -23.05 11.10
N LEU A 216 -7.81 -22.58 10.05
CA LEU A 216 -9.00 -21.72 10.19
C LEU A 216 -10.16 -22.37 10.97
N GLN A 217 -10.22 -23.69 11.09
CA GLN A 217 -11.23 -24.37 11.91
C GLN A 217 -10.88 -24.36 13.41
N ARG A 218 -9.58 -24.28 13.73
CA ARG A 218 -9.08 -24.44 15.10
C ARG A 218 -8.75 -23.10 15.75
N VAL A 219 -8.24 -22.15 14.97
CA VAL A 219 -7.79 -20.85 15.47
C VAL A 219 -8.98 -19.95 15.74
N THR A 220 -9.14 -19.54 17.00
CA THR A 220 -10.22 -18.65 17.46
C THR A 220 -9.76 -17.21 17.66
N GLN A 221 -8.47 -16.99 17.95
CA GLN A 221 -7.92 -15.65 18.21
C GLN A 221 -8.04 -14.77 16.95
N PRO A 222 -8.74 -13.62 17.00
CA PRO A 222 -9.01 -12.79 15.83
C PRO A 222 -7.75 -12.36 15.06
N THR A 223 -6.70 -11.93 15.75
CA THR A 223 -5.44 -11.49 15.12
C THR A 223 -4.76 -12.60 14.33
N GLN A 224 -4.69 -13.82 14.86
CA GLN A 224 -4.15 -14.98 14.15
C GLN A 224 -5.00 -15.39 12.96
N ARG A 225 -6.34 -15.35 13.09
CA ARG A 225 -7.24 -15.62 11.96
C ARG A 225 -7.03 -14.62 10.82
N LEU A 226 -6.95 -13.33 11.14
CA LEU A 226 -6.70 -12.30 10.14
C LEU A 226 -5.30 -12.43 9.51
N ALA A 227 -4.29 -12.84 10.28
CA ALA A 227 -2.96 -13.13 9.75
C ALA A 227 -2.97 -14.30 8.75
N ILE A 228 -3.67 -15.40 9.08
CA ILE A 228 -3.86 -16.54 8.17
C ILE A 228 -4.56 -16.09 6.88
N LEU A 229 -5.66 -15.34 6.99
CA LEU A 229 -6.42 -14.89 5.82
C LEU A 229 -5.65 -13.90 4.96
N THR A 230 -4.82 -13.05 5.58
CA THR A 230 -3.88 -12.18 4.87
C THR A 230 -2.90 -13.02 4.06
N ALA A 231 -2.31 -14.05 4.66
CA ALA A 231 -1.36 -14.93 3.99
C ALA A 231 -1.98 -15.76 2.85
N LEU A 232 -3.18 -16.31 3.06
CA LEU A 232 -3.87 -17.05 2.01
C LEU A 232 -4.27 -16.13 0.84
N GLY A 233 -4.74 -14.92 1.14
CA GLY A 233 -5.07 -13.92 0.12
C GLY A 233 -3.84 -13.38 -0.64
N SER A 234 -2.62 -13.51 -0.09
CA SER A 234 -1.39 -13.05 -0.73
C SER A 234 -0.74 -14.08 -1.65
N ALA A 235 -1.42 -15.19 -1.91
CA ALA A 235 -0.96 -16.24 -2.81
C ALA A 235 -0.63 -15.69 -4.21
N ASN A 236 0.44 -16.21 -4.82
CA ASN A 236 0.99 -15.73 -6.10
C ASN A 236 1.07 -16.82 -7.19
N GLN A 237 0.79 -18.09 -6.87
CA GLN A 237 0.74 -19.17 -7.84
C GLN A 237 -0.69 -19.35 -8.36
N GLU A 238 -0.86 -19.75 -9.62
CA GLU A 238 -2.19 -19.84 -10.26
C GLU A 238 -3.20 -20.65 -9.43
N ALA A 239 -2.85 -21.86 -9.00
CA ALA A 239 -3.72 -22.73 -8.22
C ALA A 239 -4.12 -22.11 -6.86
N THR A 240 -3.15 -21.60 -6.11
CA THR A 240 -3.41 -20.99 -4.79
C THR A 240 -4.13 -19.65 -4.91
N ARG A 241 -3.95 -18.89 -6.00
CA ARG A 241 -4.75 -17.69 -6.31
C ARG A 241 -6.22 -18.03 -6.55
N GLN A 242 -6.50 -19.11 -7.26
CA GLN A 242 -7.88 -19.59 -7.44
C GLN A 242 -8.52 -19.99 -6.11
N GLN A 243 -7.79 -20.74 -5.27
CA GLN A 243 -8.26 -21.12 -3.94
C GLN A 243 -8.46 -19.92 -3.01
N ALA A 244 -7.58 -18.92 -3.06
CA ALA A 244 -7.70 -17.68 -2.29
C ALA A 244 -9.02 -16.95 -2.60
N ARG A 245 -9.42 -16.89 -3.87
CA ARG A 245 -10.70 -16.30 -4.28
C ARG A 245 -11.90 -17.11 -3.75
N GLN A 246 -11.81 -18.44 -3.73
CA GLN A 246 -12.86 -19.28 -3.16
C GLN A 246 -13.08 -19.06 -1.66
N LEU A 247 -12.08 -18.57 -0.92
CA LEU A 247 -12.22 -18.22 0.50
C LEU A 247 -13.29 -17.15 0.76
N ILE A 248 -13.58 -16.29 -0.22
CA ILE A 248 -14.61 -15.24 -0.14
C ILE A 248 -16.00 -15.85 0.13
N LEU A 249 -16.28 -17.03 -0.44
CA LEU A 249 -17.53 -17.77 -0.26
C LEU A 249 -17.40 -18.95 0.71
N ASN A 250 -16.21 -19.22 1.24
CA ASN A 250 -15.99 -20.36 2.13
C ASN A 250 -16.60 -20.09 3.51
N PRO A 251 -17.52 -20.93 4.02
CA PRO A 251 -18.19 -20.70 5.31
C PRO A 251 -17.24 -20.70 6.53
N ARG A 252 -16.00 -21.18 6.38
CA ARG A 252 -14.96 -21.12 7.44
C ARG A 252 -14.40 -19.71 7.65
N VAL A 253 -14.58 -18.81 6.69
CA VAL A 253 -14.24 -17.39 6.79
C VAL A 253 -15.47 -16.64 7.29
N LYS A 254 -15.37 -15.87 8.37
CA LYS A 254 -16.53 -15.11 8.86
C LYS A 254 -16.82 -13.96 7.91
N VAL A 255 -18.07 -13.51 7.82
CA VAL A 255 -18.47 -12.40 6.93
C VAL A 255 -17.61 -11.15 7.17
N GLY A 256 -17.37 -10.79 8.43
CA GLY A 256 -16.50 -9.66 8.80
C GLY A 256 -15.02 -9.84 8.46
N GLU A 257 -14.56 -11.05 8.14
CA GLU A 257 -13.17 -11.37 7.79
C GLU A 257 -12.94 -11.41 6.27
N VAL A 258 -14.00 -11.47 5.45
CA VAL A 258 -13.92 -11.56 3.98
C VAL A 258 -13.16 -10.37 3.38
N HIS A 259 -13.32 -9.18 3.96
CA HIS A 259 -12.61 -7.98 3.51
C HIS A 259 -11.09 -8.14 3.58
N THR A 260 -10.57 -8.86 4.57
CA THR A 260 -9.12 -9.10 4.71
C THR A 260 -8.58 -9.95 3.56
N VAL A 261 -9.33 -11.00 3.16
CA VAL A 261 -8.98 -11.84 2.02
C VAL A 261 -8.95 -11.00 0.73
N ILE A 262 -10.02 -10.24 0.49
CA ILE A 262 -10.16 -9.40 -0.71
C ILE A 262 -9.05 -8.34 -0.79
N ASN A 263 -8.75 -7.66 0.32
CA ASN A 263 -7.66 -6.69 0.37
C ASN A 263 -6.31 -7.32 0.05
N SER A 264 -6.04 -8.50 0.62
CA SER A 264 -4.77 -9.19 0.37
C SER A 264 -4.64 -9.60 -1.09
N ILE A 265 -5.72 -10.12 -1.71
CA ILE A 265 -5.76 -10.42 -3.15
C ILE A 265 -5.51 -9.16 -3.98
N ASN A 266 -6.14 -8.04 -3.66
CA ASN A 266 -5.94 -6.78 -4.38
C ASN A 266 -4.51 -6.23 -4.26
N ASN A 267 -3.84 -6.48 -3.12
CA ASN A 267 -2.50 -5.96 -2.87
C ASN A 267 -1.40 -6.84 -3.45
N TYR A 268 -1.59 -8.16 -3.48
CA TYR A 268 -0.52 -9.14 -3.71
C TYR A 268 -0.85 -10.22 -4.73
N GLY A 269 -2.10 -10.37 -5.15
CA GLY A 269 -2.56 -11.48 -5.98
C GLY A 269 -2.13 -11.44 -7.46
N ASP A 270 -1.41 -10.41 -7.91
CA ASP A 270 -0.68 -10.23 -9.18
C ASP A 270 -1.40 -10.56 -10.53
N GLU A 271 -2.63 -11.06 -10.51
CA GLU A 271 -3.42 -11.25 -11.73
C GLU A 271 -4.23 -9.98 -11.98
N GLN A 272 -3.83 -9.24 -13.01
CA GLN A 272 -4.55 -8.09 -13.53
C GLN A 272 -6.00 -8.44 -13.92
N GLY A 273 -6.90 -8.45 -12.93
CA GLY A 273 -8.33 -8.73 -13.10
C GLY A 273 -8.79 -10.13 -12.70
N GLY A 274 -7.95 -11.00 -12.13
CA GLY A 274 -8.36 -12.35 -11.72
C GLY A 274 -9.50 -12.35 -10.69
N LEU A 275 -9.43 -11.45 -9.70
CA LEU A 275 -10.50 -11.25 -8.71
C LEU A 275 -11.79 -10.73 -9.35
N TRP A 276 -11.68 -9.78 -10.30
CA TRP A 276 -12.82 -9.23 -11.02
C TRP A 276 -13.53 -10.30 -11.87
N SER A 277 -12.77 -11.08 -12.63
CA SER A 277 -13.30 -12.18 -13.44
C SER A 277 -14.02 -13.22 -12.58
N TRP A 278 -13.43 -13.61 -11.46
CA TRP A 278 -14.08 -14.51 -10.50
C TRP A 278 -15.36 -13.89 -9.92
N PHE A 279 -15.33 -12.62 -9.54
CA PHE A 279 -16.50 -11.93 -8.99
C PHE A 279 -17.66 -11.87 -9.98
N LYS A 280 -17.41 -11.57 -11.26
CA LYS A 280 -18.48 -11.57 -12.28
C LYS A 280 -19.23 -12.91 -12.37
N VAL A 281 -18.54 -14.03 -12.18
CA VAL A 281 -19.15 -15.37 -12.20
C VAL A 281 -19.88 -15.68 -10.89
N ASN A 282 -19.42 -15.14 -9.76
CA ASN A 282 -19.87 -15.51 -8.42
C ASN A 282 -20.69 -14.42 -7.71
N HIS A 283 -21.08 -13.36 -8.41
CA HIS A 283 -21.60 -12.14 -7.80
C HIS A 283 -22.89 -12.35 -6.99
N ASP A 284 -23.80 -13.20 -7.46
CA ASP A 284 -25.04 -13.50 -6.72
C ASP A 284 -24.75 -14.12 -5.35
N ALA A 285 -23.87 -15.13 -5.30
CA ALA A 285 -23.43 -15.75 -4.05
C ALA A 285 -22.69 -14.75 -3.13
N VAL A 286 -21.94 -13.80 -3.72
CA VAL A 286 -21.29 -12.72 -2.96
C VAL A 286 -22.33 -11.76 -2.39
N PHE A 287 -23.35 -11.39 -3.16
CA PHE A 287 -24.42 -10.48 -2.73
C PHE A 287 -25.24 -11.09 -1.61
N ASP A 288 -25.57 -12.38 -1.71
CA ASP A 288 -26.31 -13.10 -0.67
C ASP A 288 -25.49 -13.20 0.62
N ARG A 289 -24.20 -13.50 0.51
CA ARG A 289 -23.32 -13.69 1.68
C ARG A 289 -22.95 -12.39 2.39
N LEU A 290 -22.61 -11.33 1.64
CA LEU A 290 -22.16 -10.05 2.21
C LEU A 290 -23.30 -9.07 2.46
N GLY A 291 -24.49 -9.38 1.95
CA GLY A 291 -25.67 -8.54 2.02
C GLY A 291 -25.64 -7.37 1.04
N LYS A 292 -26.78 -7.07 0.43
CA LYS A 292 -26.94 -5.94 -0.50
C LYS A 292 -26.70 -4.57 0.16
N SER A 293 -26.77 -4.46 1.48
CA SER A 293 -26.41 -3.25 2.23
C SER A 293 -24.93 -2.87 2.12
N SER A 294 -24.06 -3.85 1.81
CA SER A 294 -22.63 -3.63 1.57
C SER A 294 -22.33 -3.20 0.14
N ALA A 295 -23.33 -3.17 -0.75
CA ALA A 295 -23.10 -3.14 -2.19
C ALA A 295 -22.39 -1.87 -2.68
N GLY A 296 -22.57 -0.74 -1.99
CA GLY A 296 -21.82 0.48 -2.27
C GLY A 296 -20.29 0.32 -2.22
N ARG A 297 -19.76 -0.72 -1.54
CA ARG A 297 -18.31 -1.00 -1.47
C ARG A 297 -17.84 -2.01 -2.52
N PHE A 298 -18.74 -2.79 -3.13
CA PHE A 298 -18.37 -3.86 -4.06
C PHE A 298 -17.55 -3.38 -5.26
N PRO A 299 -17.84 -2.22 -5.89
CA PRO A 299 -16.99 -1.71 -6.96
C PRO A 299 -15.52 -1.62 -6.54
N ALA A 300 -15.22 -1.00 -5.39
CA ALA A 300 -13.86 -0.85 -4.89
C ALA A 300 -13.24 -2.20 -4.47
N MET A 301 -14.02 -3.05 -3.79
CA MET A 301 -13.56 -4.35 -3.28
C MET A 301 -13.07 -5.28 -4.40
N PHE A 302 -13.78 -5.36 -5.52
CA PHE A 302 -13.46 -6.32 -6.59
C PHE A 302 -12.68 -5.71 -7.76
N SER A 303 -12.22 -4.46 -7.62
CA SER A 303 -11.38 -3.77 -8.61
C SER A 303 -10.17 -3.04 -7.99
N GLY A 304 -9.74 -3.42 -6.79
CA GLY A 304 -8.68 -2.72 -6.07
C GLY A 304 -7.38 -2.57 -6.89
N ALA A 305 -7.00 -3.62 -7.62
CA ALA A 305 -5.81 -3.63 -8.50
C ALA A 305 -6.02 -3.00 -9.90
N ALA A 306 -7.20 -2.46 -10.21
CA ALA A 306 -7.49 -1.87 -11.52
C ALA A 306 -6.85 -0.48 -11.68
N CYS A 307 -6.26 -0.23 -12.85
CA CYS A 307 -5.52 0.99 -13.19
C CYS A 307 -5.53 1.19 -14.73
N SER A 308 -6.69 1.02 -15.37
CA SER A 308 -6.85 1.24 -16.82
C SER A 308 -8.29 1.58 -17.20
N GLN A 309 -8.47 2.34 -18.28
CA GLN A 309 -9.77 2.76 -18.80
C GLN A 309 -10.65 1.56 -19.12
N GLN A 310 -10.05 0.51 -19.69
CA GLN A 310 -10.76 -0.73 -20.00
C GLN A 310 -11.37 -1.36 -18.74
N LYS A 311 -10.63 -1.41 -17.63
CA LYS A 311 -11.15 -1.97 -16.37
C LYS A 311 -12.22 -1.07 -15.75
N ALA A 312 -12.10 0.26 -15.88
CA ALA A 312 -13.13 1.20 -15.45
C ALA A 312 -14.44 1.02 -16.24
N ALA A 313 -14.35 0.79 -17.56
CA ALA A 313 -15.49 0.50 -18.42
C ALA A 313 -16.15 -0.83 -18.04
N GLN A 314 -15.37 -1.91 -17.89
CA GLN A 314 -15.89 -3.21 -17.45
C GLN A 314 -16.63 -3.14 -16.11
N LEU A 315 -16.10 -2.35 -15.16
CA LEU A 315 -16.73 -2.12 -13.87
C LEU A 315 -18.07 -1.38 -14.02
N ASN A 316 -18.09 -0.36 -14.88
CA ASN A 316 -19.28 0.41 -15.21
C ASN A 316 -20.38 -0.47 -15.81
N ASP A 317 -20.05 -1.24 -16.83
CA ASP A 317 -21.02 -2.04 -17.58
C ASP A 317 -21.70 -3.09 -16.69
N PHE A 318 -20.98 -3.59 -15.68
CA PHE A 318 -21.51 -4.54 -14.72
C PHE A 318 -22.43 -3.89 -13.67
N PHE A 319 -22.00 -2.80 -13.04
CA PHE A 319 -22.70 -2.20 -11.90
C PHE A 319 -23.74 -1.15 -12.28
N ALA A 320 -23.59 -0.42 -13.40
CA ALA A 320 -24.53 0.63 -13.79
C ALA A 320 -25.98 0.13 -13.95
N PRO A 321 -26.24 -1.03 -14.58
CA PRO A 321 -27.59 -1.59 -14.68
C PRO A 321 -28.19 -2.01 -13.31
N ARG A 322 -27.34 -2.24 -12.30
CA ARG A 322 -27.72 -2.75 -10.97
C ARG A 322 -27.90 -1.65 -9.92
N THR A 323 -27.73 -0.38 -10.29
CA THR A 323 -27.86 0.77 -9.38
C THR A 323 -29.24 0.89 -8.73
N LYS A 324 -30.29 0.40 -9.39
CA LYS A 324 -31.67 0.35 -8.84
C LYS A 324 -31.87 -0.78 -7.83
N GLU A 325 -31.10 -1.86 -7.94
CA GLU A 325 -31.20 -3.04 -7.07
C GLU A 325 -30.27 -2.93 -5.85
N LEU A 326 -29.12 -2.28 -6.02
CA LEU A 326 -28.03 -2.25 -5.05
C LEU A 326 -27.84 -0.84 -4.48
N VAL A 327 -28.41 -0.61 -3.30
CA VAL A 327 -28.33 0.68 -2.60
C VAL A 327 -26.86 1.10 -2.40
N GLY A 328 -26.55 2.34 -2.75
CA GLY A 328 -25.22 2.93 -2.59
C GLY A 328 -24.20 2.59 -3.68
N VAL A 329 -24.50 1.68 -4.62
CA VAL A 329 -23.59 1.32 -5.72
C VAL A 329 -23.28 2.50 -6.62
N GLU A 330 -24.22 3.41 -6.86
CA GLU A 330 -23.98 4.56 -7.74
C GLU A 330 -22.77 5.41 -7.29
N ARG A 331 -22.72 5.77 -6.01
CA ARG A 331 -21.60 6.53 -5.44
C ARG A 331 -20.30 5.73 -5.48
N GLY A 332 -20.36 4.48 -5.03
CA GLY A 332 -19.19 3.59 -5.01
C GLY A 332 -18.60 3.35 -6.40
N LEU A 333 -19.46 3.21 -7.41
CA LEU A 333 -19.07 3.05 -8.81
C LEU A 333 -18.40 4.31 -9.35
N LYS A 334 -19.00 5.50 -9.14
CA LYS A 334 -18.43 6.79 -9.56
C LYS A 334 -17.02 6.98 -8.98
N GLN A 335 -16.88 6.85 -7.66
CA GLN A 335 -15.60 7.00 -6.96
C GLN A 335 -14.56 5.98 -7.42
N THR A 336 -14.97 4.72 -7.63
CA THR A 336 -14.03 3.67 -8.05
C THR A 336 -13.58 3.86 -9.49
N LYS A 337 -14.47 4.27 -10.40
CA LYS A 337 -14.10 4.60 -11.79
C LYS A 337 -13.09 5.74 -11.81
N GLU A 338 -13.38 6.83 -11.10
CA GLU A 338 -12.48 7.98 -11.01
C GLU A 338 -11.10 7.55 -10.48
N ARG A 339 -11.04 6.78 -9.38
CA ARG A 339 -9.77 6.24 -8.86
C ARG A 339 -8.98 5.44 -9.92
N ILE A 340 -9.65 4.57 -10.68
CA ILE A 340 -9.00 3.74 -11.72
C ILE A 340 -8.45 4.63 -12.84
N GLN A 341 -9.22 5.62 -13.27
CA GLN A 341 -8.85 6.56 -14.33
C GLN A 341 -7.72 7.51 -13.91
N LEU A 342 -7.74 7.97 -12.66
CA LEU A 342 -6.64 8.75 -12.07
C LEU A 342 -5.36 7.92 -12.01
N CYS A 343 -5.44 6.63 -11.66
CA CYS A 343 -4.27 5.74 -11.67
C CYS A 343 -3.67 5.59 -13.08
N GLU A 344 -4.50 5.38 -14.11
CA GLU A 344 -4.03 5.31 -15.48
C GLU A 344 -3.42 6.65 -15.95
N SER A 345 -4.07 7.77 -15.63
CA SER A 345 -3.58 9.12 -15.96
C SER A 345 -2.22 9.39 -15.30
N LEU A 346 -2.08 9.01 -14.03
CA LEU A 346 -0.81 9.03 -13.31
C LEU A 346 0.25 8.23 -14.08
N VAL A 347 -0.03 6.96 -14.37
CA VAL A 347 0.92 6.06 -15.04
C VAL A 347 1.32 6.60 -16.41
N ALA A 348 0.38 7.18 -17.17
CA ALA A 348 0.64 7.77 -18.48
C ALA A 348 1.52 9.03 -18.41
N LYS A 349 1.47 9.79 -17.31
CA LYS A 349 2.33 10.95 -17.06
C LYS A 349 3.75 10.57 -16.62
N GLN A 350 3.99 9.33 -16.21
CA GLN A 350 5.33 8.87 -15.84
C GLN A 350 6.11 8.44 -17.07
N ASP A 351 7.32 8.95 -17.23
CA ASP A 351 8.25 8.50 -18.27
C ASP A 351 8.93 7.19 -17.80
N GLY A 352 8.67 6.11 -18.54
CA GLY A 352 9.21 4.78 -18.23
C GLY A 352 10.74 4.69 -18.32
N SER A 353 11.40 5.56 -19.07
CA SER A 353 12.86 5.53 -19.27
C SER A 353 13.66 6.09 -18.09
N ILE A 354 12.99 6.78 -17.16
CA ILE A 354 13.63 7.54 -16.07
C ILE A 354 14.21 6.63 -14.97
N VAL A 355 13.82 5.35 -14.88
CA VAL A 355 14.31 4.43 -13.83
C VAL A 355 15.82 4.21 -13.94
N GLN A 356 16.39 4.23 -15.14
CA GLN A 356 17.84 4.12 -15.36
C GLN A 356 18.62 5.34 -14.82
N GLN A 357 17.93 6.46 -14.61
CA GLN A 357 18.50 7.69 -14.05
C GLN A 357 18.50 7.69 -12.52
N LEU A 358 17.90 6.68 -11.86
CA LEU A 358 18.10 6.41 -10.44
C LEU A 358 19.57 5.99 -10.25
N LYS A 359 20.51 6.93 -10.32
CA LYS A 359 21.89 6.68 -9.94
C LYS A 359 21.89 6.32 -8.45
N LEU A 360 22.40 5.13 -8.15
CA LEU A 360 22.69 4.66 -6.79
C LEU A 360 23.78 5.54 -6.17
#